data_AF-A0A5N4DYS1-F1
#
_entry.id   AF-A0A5N4DYS1-F1
#
_cell.length_a   1.000
_cell.length_b   1.000
_cell.length_c   1.000
_cell.angle_alpha   90.00
_cell.angle_beta   90.00
_cell.angle_gamma   90.00
#
_symmetry.space_group_name_H-M   'P 1'
#
loop_
_entity.id
_entity.type
_entity.pdbx_description
1 polymer ?
#
loop_
_entity_poly.entity_id
_entity_poly.type
_entity_poly.pdbx_seq_one_letter_code
_entity_poly.pdbx_strand_id
1 'polypeptide(L)'
;MPSISYGSNKKTKHMLPSSFCKFLVHNVKELEVLLMCNKSYCTEIAHYVSSKNRKAIVERAAQLAVGATSPSARLHSKENE
;
A
#
# COMPACT_ATOMS: atom_id res chain seq x y z
N MET A 1 -11.12 -31.34 -1.46
CA MET A 1 -11.82 -30.39 -0.56
C MET A 1 -10.78 -29.59 0.21
N PRO A 2 -10.93 -28.26 0.40
CA PRO A 2 -10.05 -27.50 1.26
C PRO A 2 -10.22 -27.90 2.74
N SER A 3 -9.12 -28.03 3.46
CA SER A 3 -9.04 -28.44 4.87
C SER A 3 -8.12 -27.52 5.68
N ILE A 4 -8.19 -27.60 7.02
CA ILE A 4 -7.39 -26.76 7.94
C ILE A 4 -5.88 -26.89 7.72
N SER A 5 -5.40 -28.05 7.24
CA SER A 5 -3.98 -28.31 6.99
C SER A 5 -3.41 -27.51 5.83
N TYR A 6 -4.24 -27.00 4.91
CA TYR A 6 -3.79 -26.11 3.84
C TYR A 6 -3.60 -24.66 4.29
N GLY A 7 -3.88 -24.34 5.57
CA GLY A 7 -3.70 -23.01 6.13
C GLY A 7 -2.22 -22.59 6.18
N SER A 8 -1.92 -21.39 5.68
CA SER A 8 -0.58 -20.80 5.80
C SER A 8 -0.22 -20.51 7.25
N ASN A 9 1.09 -20.45 7.55
CA ASN A 9 1.61 -20.08 8.86
C ASN A 9 1.02 -18.74 9.33
N LYS A 10 0.58 -18.65 10.60
CA LYS A 10 0.01 -17.44 11.19
C LYS A 10 0.87 -16.20 11.00
N LYS A 11 2.20 -16.34 11.03
CA LYS A 11 3.13 -15.22 10.84
C LYS A 11 3.19 -14.68 9.41
N THR A 12 3.00 -15.55 8.41
CA THR A 12 3.11 -15.19 6.99
C THR A 12 1.75 -15.04 6.32
N LYS A 13 0.67 -15.34 7.04
CA LYS A 13 -0.70 -15.14 6.57
C LYS A 13 -0.90 -13.67 6.23
N HIS A 14 -1.42 -13.40 5.03
CA HIS A 14 -1.68 -12.06 4.48
C HIS A 14 -0.44 -11.22 4.12
N MET A 15 0.78 -11.78 4.19
CA MET A 15 1.97 -11.11 3.65
C MET A 15 1.99 -11.16 2.12
N LEU A 16 2.53 -10.10 1.53
CA LEU A 16 2.89 -10.03 0.12
C LEU A 16 4.21 -10.78 -0.12
N PRO A 17 4.49 -11.19 -1.36
CA PRO A 17 5.80 -11.72 -1.73
C PRO A 17 6.95 -10.72 -1.47
N SER A 18 6.66 -9.43 -1.35
CA SER A 18 7.61 -8.38 -0.95
C SER A 18 7.92 -8.35 0.55
N SER A 19 7.43 -9.33 1.33
CA SER A 19 7.56 -9.43 2.80
C SER A 19 6.80 -8.39 3.64
N PHE A 20 6.05 -7.50 2.99
CA PHE A 20 5.18 -6.54 3.65
C PHE A 20 3.74 -7.05 3.78
N CYS A 21 3.01 -6.60 4.79
CA CYS A 21 1.55 -6.68 4.81
C CYS A 21 0.95 -5.45 4.12
N LYS A 22 -0.06 -5.62 3.27
CA LYS A 22 -0.73 -4.47 2.65
C LYS A 22 -1.72 -3.81 3.61
N PHE A 23 -1.73 -2.49 3.59
CA PHE A 23 -2.69 -1.65 4.28
C PHE A 23 -3.42 -0.80 3.23
N LEU A 24 -4.74 -0.97 3.14
CA LEU A 24 -5.57 -0.22 2.20
C LEU A 24 -5.77 1.20 2.71
N VAL A 25 -5.43 2.19 1.90
CA VAL A 25 -5.49 3.61 2.25
C VAL A 25 -6.49 4.34 1.36
N HIS A 26 -7.33 5.15 1.99
CA HIS A 26 -8.36 5.96 1.33
C HIS A 26 -7.99 7.45 1.27
N ASN A 27 -7.18 7.94 2.21
CA ASN A 27 -6.79 9.34 2.32
C ASN A 27 -5.38 9.50 2.89
N VAL A 28 -4.86 10.73 2.88
CA VAL A 28 -3.50 11.04 3.35
C VAL A 28 -3.36 10.89 4.88
N LYS A 29 -4.43 11.07 5.66
CA LYS A 29 -4.38 10.98 7.13
C LYS A 29 -4.15 9.55 7.62
N GLU A 30 -4.72 8.57 6.92
CA GLU A 30 -4.55 7.15 7.22
C GLU A 30 -3.10 6.67 7.08
N LEU A 31 -2.25 7.37 6.30
CA LEU A 31 -0.82 7.08 6.23
C LEU A 31 -0.08 7.33 7.55
N GLU A 32 -0.59 8.21 8.40
CA GLU A 32 0.07 8.55 9.67
C GLU A 32 0.06 7.38 10.65
N VAL A 33 -0.92 6.49 10.55
CA VAL A 33 -0.98 5.24 11.32
C VAL A 33 0.22 4.34 11.02
N LEU A 34 0.81 4.45 9.82
CA LEU A 34 1.95 3.66 9.39
C LEU A 34 3.31 4.28 9.74
N LEU A 35 3.35 5.44 10.41
CA LEU A 35 4.59 6.13 10.77
C LEU A 35 5.55 5.21 11.54
N MET A 36 5.03 4.44 12.50
CA MET A 36 5.83 3.51 13.29
C MET A 36 6.00 2.12 12.66
N CYS A 37 5.16 1.77 11.68
CA CYS A 37 5.06 0.41 11.14
C CYS A 37 5.53 0.31 9.67
N ASN A 38 6.27 1.31 9.18
CA ASN A 38 6.74 1.43 7.80
C ASN A 38 7.62 0.25 7.30
N LYS A 39 8.25 -0.51 8.21
CA LYS A 39 9.02 -1.72 7.87
C LYS A 39 8.17 -2.98 7.68
N SER A 40 6.97 -3.02 8.25
CA SER A 40 6.11 -4.20 8.23
C SER A 40 4.95 -4.06 7.25
N TYR A 41 4.53 -2.83 6.96
CA TYR A 41 3.38 -2.57 6.11
C TYR A 41 3.75 -1.75 4.88
N CYS A 42 3.10 -2.08 3.78
CA CYS A 42 3.07 -1.28 2.56
C CYS A 42 1.66 -0.73 2.34
N THR A 43 1.57 0.38 1.62
CA THR A 43 0.30 1.06 1.34
C THR A 43 -0.25 0.62 0.00
N GLU A 44 -1.53 0.27 -0.01
CA GLU A 44 -2.32 0.00 -1.21
C GLU A 44 -3.36 1.11 -1.34
N ILE A 45 -3.31 1.88 -2.43
CA ILE A 45 -4.23 3.00 -2.63
C ILE A 45 -5.56 2.45 -3.15
N ALA A 46 -6.67 2.80 -2.48
CA ALA A 46 -7.98 2.31 -2.85
C ALA A 46 -8.39 2.66 -4.30
N HIS A 47 -9.15 1.77 -4.93
CA HIS A 47 -9.47 1.86 -6.35
C HIS A 47 -10.21 3.15 -6.74
N TYR A 48 -11.05 3.72 -5.86
CA TYR A 48 -11.85 4.90 -6.19
C TYR A 48 -11.10 6.24 -6.00
N VAL A 49 -9.87 6.24 -5.45
CA VAL A 49 -9.12 7.47 -5.21
C VAL A 49 -8.68 8.10 -6.54
N SER A 50 -9.03 9.37 -6.72
CA SER A 50 -8.71 10.17 -7.91
C SER A 50 -7.19 10.38 -8.08
N SER A 51 -6.72 10.55 -9.31
CA SER A 51 -5.28 10.74 -9.63
C SER A 51 -4.63 11.88 -8.83
N LYS A 52 -5.33 13.01 -8.65
CA LYS A 52 -4.86 14.14 -7.84
C LYS A 52 -4.56 13.73 -6.40
N ASN A 53 -5.47 12.99 -5.76
CA ASN A 53 -5.30 12.55 -4.38
C ASN A 53 -4.27 11.41 -4.29
N ARG A 54 -4.15 10.56 -5.31
CA ARG A 54 -3.09 9.54 -5.37
C ARG A 54 -1.70 10.17 -5.35
N LYS A 55 -1.48 11.27 -6.08
CA LYS A 55 -0.20 12.00 -6.06
C LYS A 55 0.16 12.44 -4.65
N ALA A 56 -0.77 13.08 -3.93
CA ALA A 56 -0.55 13.50 -2.55
C ALA A 56 -0.27 12.33 -1.58
N ILE A 57 -0.95 11.19 -1.76
CA ILE A 57 -0.71 9.98 -0.97
C ILE A 57 0.69 9.41 -1.25
N VAL A 58 1.12 9.36 -2.52
CA VAL A 58 2.47 8.88 -2.89
C VAL A 58 3.55 9.79 -2.34
N GLU A 59 3.39 11.11 -2.46
CA GLU A 59 4.34 12.10 -1.90
C GLU A 59 4.45 11.97 -0.38
N ARG A 60 3.32 11.85 0.34
CA ARG A 60 3.35 11.67 1.79
C ARG A 60 3.89 10.30 2.21
N ALA A 61 3.61 9.24 1.47
CA ALA A 61 4.17 7.91 1.74
C ALA A 61 5.70 7.92 1.60
N ALA A 62 6.25 8.64 0.61
CA ALA A 62 7.69 8.82 0.45
C ALA A 62 8.33 9.54 1.64
N GLN A 63 7.68 10.60 2.16
CA GLN A 63 8.13 11.31 3.36
C GLN A 63 8.18 10.41 4.60
N LEU A 64 7.24 9.47 4.72
CA LEU A 64 7.14 8.52 5.84
C LEU A 64 7.98 7.24 5.63
N ALA A 65 8.71 7.14 4.51
CA ALA A 65 9.45 5.96 4.07
C ALA A 65 8.57 4.68 4.05
N VAL A 66 7.30 4.82 3.66
CA VAL A 66 6.36 3.71 3.52
C VAL A 66 6.31 3.28 2.05
N GLY A 67 6.55 1.98 1.79
CA GLY A 67 6.43 1.43 0.43
C GLY A 67 4.99 1.45 -0.07
N ALA A 68 4.78 1.75 -1.37
CA ALA A 68 3.47 1.69 -2.03
C ALA A 68 3.46 0.61 -3.12
N THR A 69 2.39 -0.18 -3.23
CA THR A 69 2.35 -1.36 -4.14
C THR A 69 2.16 -1.01 -5.62
N SER A 70 1.62 0.19 -5.93
CA SER A 70 1.39 0.66 -7.30
C SER A 70 1.49 2.19 -7.41
N PRO A 71 2.67 2.78 -7.16
CA PRO A 71 2.82 4.23 -7.00
C PRO A 71 2.47 5.02 -8.27
N SER A 72 2.72 4.48 -9.47
CA SER A 72 2.48 5.16 -10.76
C SER A 72 1.06 4.99 -11.31
N ALA A 73 0.19 4.25 -10.63
CA ALA A 73 -1.12 3.91 -11.17
C ALA A 73 -2.01 5.16 -11.34
N ARG A 74 -2.59 5.35 -12.53
CA ARG A 74 -3.41 6.52 -12.91
C ARG A 74 -2.69 7.88 -12.82
N LEU A 75 -1.35 7.88 -12.71
CA LEU A 75 -0.53 9.09 -12.75
C LEU A 75 0.07 9.35 -14.16
N HIS A 76 0.04 8.35 -15.05
CA HIS A 76 0.50 8.51 -16.43
C HIS A 76 -0.53 9.24 -17.31
N SER A 77 -0.43 10.56 -17.34
CA SER A 77 -1.00 11.35 -18.44
C SER A 77 -0.40 12.76 -18.60
N LYS A 78 0.76 13.10 -18.01
CA LYS A 78 1.24 14.51 -18.00
C LYS A 78 2.73 14.78 -17.74
N GLU A 79 3.64 13.82 -17.98
CA GLU A 79 5.10 14.05 -17.83
C GLU A 79 5.92 13.88 -19.14
N ASN A 80 5.25 13.59 -20.28
CA ASN A 80 5.88 13.52 -21.60
C ASN A 80 5.32 14.59 -22.56
N GLU A 81 5.18 15.82 -22.07
CA GLU A 81 5.01 17.03 -22.89
C GLU A 81 5.70 18.21 -22.20
#